data_AF-A0A6P0YMS7-F1
#
_entry.id   AF-A0A6P0YMS7-F1
#
_cell.length_a   1.000
_cell.length_b   1.000
_cell.length_c   1.000
_cell.angle_alpha   90.00
_cell.angle_beta   90.00
_cell.angle_gamma   90.00
#
_symmetry.space_group_name_H-M   'P 1'
#
loop_
_entity.id
_entity.type
_entity.pdbx_description
1 polymer ?
#
loop_
_entity_poly.entity_id
_entity_poly.type
_entity_poly.pdbx_seq_one_letter_code
_entity_poly.pdbx_strand_id
1 'polypeptide(L)' 'MTRTYGRSVKGNRVYDTRPDERGTNLTLIGAISLSGFSGIMTIDSGTIQQLTMNN' A
#
# COMPACT_ATOMS: atom_id res chain seq x y z
N MET A 1 -9.32 -5.25 -2.57
CA MET A 1 -10.15 -6.48 -2.60
C MET A 1 -9.25 -7.64 -2.25
N THR A 2 -8.88 -7.80 -0.97
CA THR A 2 -7.94 -8.84 -0.57
C THR A 2 -8.36 -9.42 0.77
N ARG A 3 -8.49 -10.75 0.83
CA ARG A 3 -8.98 -11.48 1.99
C ARG A 3 -8.02 -11.29 3.17
N THR A 4 -8.52 -10.80 4.30
CA THR A 4 -7.75 -10.60 5.54
C THR A 4 -7.56 -11.87 6.37
N TYR A 5 -8.23 -12.97 6.01
CA TYR A 5 -8.21 -14.23 6.75
C TYR A 5 -7.90 -15.41 5.81
N GLY A 6 -6.84 -16.16 6.10
CA GLY A 6 -6.58 -17.45 5.48
C GLY A 6 -7.51 -18.53 6.07
N ARG A 7 -7.78 -19.60 5.30
CA ARG A 7 -8.56 -20.75 5.79
C ARG A 7 -7.61 -21.80 6.36
N SER A 8 -7.92 -22.32 7.55
CA SER A 8 -7.22 -23.47 8.15
C SER A 8 -8.22 -24.46 8.75
N VAL A 9 -7.77 -25.71 8.92
CA VAL A 9 -8.53 -26.76 9.59
C VAL A 9 -8.82 -26.36 11.03
N LYS A 10 -9.99 -26.74 11.56
CA LYS A 10 -10.45 -26.40 12.91
C LYS A 10 -9.36 -26.73 13.94
N GLY A 11 -8.97 -25.74 14.74
CA GLY A 11 -7.95 -25.86 15.80
C GLY A 11 -6.55 -25.37 15.42
N ASN A 12 -6.30 -25.04 14.14
CA ASN A 12 -4.99 -24.60 13.69
C ASN A 12 -4.94 -23.09 13.43
N ARG A 13 -3.89 -22.44 13.96
CA ARG A 13 -3.64 -21.01 13.73
C ARG A 13 -3.10 -20.78 12.32
N VAL A 14 -3.75 -19.88 11.59
CA VAL A 14 -3.32 -19.46 10.25
C VAL A 14 -2.18 -18.45 10.40
N TYR A 15 -0.98 -18.82 9.95
CA TYR A 15 0.13 -17.89 9.76
C TYR A 15 0.29 -17.64 8.26
N ASP A 16 -0.70 -16.98 7.66
CA ASP A 16 -0.67 -16.66 6.23
C ASP A 16 -0.07 -15.27 6.01
N THR A 17 0.51 -15.11 4.84
CA THR A 17 1.13 -13.90 4.40
C THR A 17 0.05 -12.87 4.05
N ARG A 18 -0.16 -11.89 4.95
CA ARG A 18 -1.03 -10.74 4.64
C ARG A 18 -0.47 -10.06 3.38
N PRO A 19 -1.32 -9.75 2.39
CA PRO A 19 -0.94 -9.11 1.12
C PRO A 19 -0.61 -7.63 1.29
N ASP A 20 -0.83 -7.08 2.47
CA ASP A 20 -0.49 -5.72 2.85
C ASP A 20 0.96 -5.72 3.37
N GLU A 21 1.76 -4.72 2.96
CA GLU A 21 3.15 -4.48 3.42
C GLU A 21 4.21 -5.51 2.96
N ARG A 22 3.94 -6.30 1.91
CA ARG A 22 4.94 -7.20 1.31
C ARG A 22 5.51 -6.67 0.00
N GLY A 23 6.84 -6.72 -0.10
CA GLY A 23 7.58 -6.44 -1.33
C GLY A 23 7.94 -4.97 -1.52
N THR A 24 8.51 -4.65 -2.67
CA THR A 24 8.90 -3.29 -3.04
C THR A 24 7.66 -2.49 -3.42
N ASN A 25 7.36 -1.44 -2.64
CA ASN A 25 6.26 -0.52 -2.92
C ASN A 25 6.72 0.59 -3.87
N LEU A 26 5.93 0.87 -4.91
CA LEU A 26 6.11 2.01 -5.81
C LEU A 26 4.92 2.94 -5.64
N THR A 27 5.20 4.18 -5.25
CA THR A 27 4.17 5.24 -5.18
C THR A 27 4.20 6.03 -6.49
N LEU A 28 3.03 6.22 -7.11
CA LEU A 28 2.85 7.05 -8.30
C LEU A 28 2.00 8.28 -7.96
N ILE A 29 2.52 9.46 -8.26
CA ILE A 29 1.77 10.73 -8.15
C ILE A 29 1.57 11.25 -9.57
N GLY A 30 0.32 11.53 -9.94
CA GLY A 30 -0.04 12.02 -11.27
C GLY A 30 -0.93 13.26 -11.20
N ALA A 31 -0.76 14.16 -12.17
CA ALA A 31 -1.63 15.30 -12.41
C ALA A 31 -2.46 15.05 -13.67
N ILE A 32 -3.78 15.20 -13.58
CA ILE A 32 -4.72 15.04 -14.69
C ILE A 32 -5.45 16.37 -14.92
N SER A 33 -5.60 16.77 -16.17
CA SER A 33 -6.42 17.88 -16.64
C SER A 33 -7.44 17.39 -17.66
N LEU A 34 -8.35 18.29 -18.09
CA LEU A 34 -9.34 17.98 -19.14
C LEU A 34 -8.70 17.56 -20.47
N SER A 35 -7.46 17.99 -20.75
CA SER A 35 -6.70 17.61 -21.94
C SER A 35 -5.95 16.28 -21.77
N GLY A 36 -5.96 15.67 -20.59
CA GLY A 36 -5.30 14.39 -20.30
C GLY A 36 -4.32 14.46 -19.13
N PHE A 37 -3.39 13.51 -19.06
CA PHE A 37 -2.32 13.50 -18.04
C PHE A 37 -1.32 14.63 -18.30
N SER A 38 -1.11 15.48 -17.29
CA SER A 38 -0.23 16.64 -17.34
C SER A 38 1.15 16.35 -16.76
N GLY A 39 1.26 15.38 -15.83
CA GLY A 39 2.54 14.99 -15.24
C GLY A 39 2.43 13.72 -14.42
N ILE A 40 3.53 12.97 -14.33
CA ILE A 40 3.65 11.73 -13.56
C ILE A 40 5.02 11.75 -12.86
N MET A 41 5.05 11.38 -11.59
CA MET A 41 6.28 11.12 -10.84
C MET A 41 6.17 9.82 -10.05
N THR A 42 7.28 9.13 -9.92
CA THR A 42 7.43 7.92 -9.11
C THR A 42 8.23 8.24 -7.85
N ILE A 43 7.78 7.72 -6.72
CA ILE A 43 8.52 7.71 -5.46
C ILE A 43 8.73 6.24 -5.10
N ASP A 44 9.99 5.85 -5.00
CA ASP A 44 10.35 4.54 -4.48
C ASP A 44 10.02 4.52 -2.99
N SER A 45 9.30 3.49 -2.54
CA SER A 45 8.72 3.33 -1.19
C SER A 45 7.30 3.86 -1.02
N GLY A 46 6.66 3.42 0.08
CA GLY A 46 5.32 3.84 0.47
C GLY A 46 5.31 5.26 1.03
N THR A 47 4.20 5.97 0.86
CA THR A 47 4.00 7.30 1.45
C THR A 47 3.93 7.20 2.97
N ILE A 48 4.96 7.70 3.66
CA ILE A 48 4.93 7.87 5.12
C ILE A 48 4.20 9.16 5.50
N GLN A 49 3.22 9.07 6.40
CA GLN A 49 2.59 10.24 7.00
C GLN A 49 3.48 10.70 8.16
N GLN A 50 4.29 11.74 7.94
CA GLN A 50 5.15 12.29 8.99
C GLN A 50 4.33 13.14 9.97
N LEU A 51 4.06 12.59 11.16
CA LEU A 51 3.48 13.33 12.28
C LEU A 51 4.60 14.13 12.96
N THR A 52 4.67 15.44 12.68
CA THR A 52 5.54 16.36 13.42
C THR A 52 4.95 16.56 14.82
N MET A 53 5.48 15.86 15.80
CA MET A 53 5.19 16.15 17.21
C MET A 53 5.96 17.40 17.60
N ASN A 54 5.25 18.51 17.79
CA ASN A 54 5.82 19.72 18.41
C ASN A 54 6.01 19.43 19.91
N ASN A 55 7.24 19.58 20.38
CA ASN A 55 7.61 19.53 21.79
C ASN A 55 7.37 20.90 22.46
#